data_AF-A0A9D6MX07-F1
#
_entry.id   AF-A0A9D6MX07-F1
#
_cell.length_a   1.000
_cell.length_b   1.000
_cell.length_c   1.000
_cell.angle_alpha   90.00
_cell.angle_beta   90.00
_cell.angle_gamma   90.00
#
_symmetry.space_group_name_H-M   'P 1'
#
loop_
_entity.id
_entity.type
_entity.pdbx_description
1 polymer ?
#
loop_
_entity_poly.entity_id
_entity_poly.type
_entity_poly.pdbx_seq_one_letter_code
_entity_poly.pdbx_strand_id
1 'polypeptide(L)' 'MSSKTLLVIIGTNPYGGSDAAWNAIRLAQTALESGDKVRIFLINAG' A
#
# COMPACT_ATOMS: atom_id res chain seq x y z
N MET A 1 -11.38 10.61 16.73
CA MET A 1 -10.59 10.89 15.51
C MET A 1 -11.35 10.35 14.30
N SER A 2 -11.43 11.08 13.19
CA SER A 2 -12.10 10.60 11.97
C SER A 2 -11.18 9.63 11.22
N SER A 3 -11.61 8.38 11.08
CA SER A 3 -10.95 7.34 10.27
C SER A 3 -10.99 7.72 8.79
N LYS A 4 -9.85 7.67 8.10
CA LYS A 4 -9.73 7.94 6.65
C LYS A 4 -9.72 6.63 5.89
N THR A 5 -9.93 6.70 4.58
CA THR A 5 -9.75 5.55 3.68
C THR A 5 -8.57 5.82 2.75
N LEU A 6 -7.58 4.93 2.77
CA LEU A 6 -6.42 4.94 1.89
C LEU A 6 -6.58 3.83 0.84
N LEU A 7 -6.53 4.19 -0.44
CA LEU A 7 -6.37 3.24 -1.55
C LEU A 7 -4.91 3.24 -1.99
N VAL A 8 -4.25 2.10 -1.87
CA VAL A 8 -2.89 1.89 -2.36
C VAL A 8 -2.97 1.09 -3.66
N ILE A 9 -2.42 1.65 -4.74
CA ILE A 9 -2.33 0.98 -6.04
C ILE A 9 -0.88 0.56 -6.26
N ILE A 10 -0.64 -0.74 -6.39
CA ILE A 10 0.71 -1.29 -6.62
C ILE A 10 0.77 -1.78 -8.06
N GLY A 11 1.60 -1.11 -8.87
CA GLY A 11 1.75 -1.37 -10.31
C GLY A 11 3.09 -1.98 -10.72
N THR A 12 3.99 -2.18 -9.76
CA THR A 12 5.41 -2.45 -9.99
C THR A 12 5.82 -3.80 -9.41
N ASN A 13 6.66 -4.55 -10.13
CA ASN A 13 7.19 -5.84 -9.69
C ASN A 13 7.91 -5.73 -8.33
N PRO A 14 7.47 -6.48 -7.29
CA PRO A 14 8.08 -6.44 -5.95
C PRO A 14 9.54 -6.88 -5.89
N TYR A 15 10.06 -7.53 -6.93
CA TYR A 15 11.46 -7.95 -7.05
C TYR A 15 12.15 -7.35 -8.29
N GLY A 16 11.61 -6.27 -8.85
CA GLY A 16 12.13 -5.62 -10.06
C GLY A 16 13.35 -4.69 -9.83
N GLY A 17 14.03 -4.80 -8.69
CA GLY A 17 15.12 -3.89 -8.31
C GLY A 17 14.67 -2.55 -7.73
N SER A 18 13.37 -2.40 -7.41
CA SER A 18 12.82 -1.23 -6.73
C SER A 18 12.04 -1.66 -5.49
N ASP A 19 12.20 -0.91 -4.40
CA ASP A 19 11.48 -1.13 -3.14
C ASP A 19 10.05 -0.57 -3.14
N ALA A 20 9.54 -0.08 -4.28
CA ALA A 20 8.25 0.59 -4.38
C ALA A 20 7.08 -0.26 -3.81
N ALA A 21 7.00 -1.54 -4.19
CA ALA A 21 5.95 -2.44 -3.69
C ALA A 21 6.05 -2.68 -2.18
N TRP A 22 7.28 -2.89 -1.67
CA TRP A 22 7.52 -3.09 -0.25
C TRP A 22 7.22 -1.85 0.58
N ASN A 23 7.60 -0.66 0.10
CA ASN A 23 7.30 0.61 0.76
C ASN A 23 5.78 0.88 0.77
N ALA A 24 5.07 0.55 -0.31
CA ALA A 24 3.62 0.67 -0.37
C ALA A 24 2.91 -0.21 0.67
N ILE A 25 3.36 -1.46 0.83
CA ILE A 25 2.82 -2.38 1.86
C ILE A 25 3.13 -1.87 3.28
N ARG A 26 4.35 -1.38 3.54
CA ARG A 26 4.69 -0.80 4.85
C ARG A 26 3.83 0.42 5.18
N LEU A 27 3.59 1.31 4.20
CA LEU A 27 2.70 2.45 4.37
C LEU A 27 1.27 2.01 4.69
N ALA A 28 0.75 1.01 3.96
CA ALA A 28 -0.55 0.41 4.22
C ALA A 28 -0.65 -0.12 5.65
N GLN A 29 0.38 -0.82 6.14
CA GLN A 29 0.43 -1.31 7.51
C GLN A 29 0.38 -0.16 8.52
N THR A 30 1.21 0.88 8.37
CA THR A 30 1.23 2.03 9.29
C THR A 30 -0.12 2.76 9.32
N ALA A 31 -0.80 2.90 8.18
CA ALA A 31 -2.13 3.50 8.10
C ALA A 31 -3.17 2.66 8.84
N LEU A 32 -3.11 1.33 8.68
CA LEU A 32 -4.00 0.39 9.39
C LEU A 32 -3.78 0.45 10.91
N GLU A 33 -2.53 0.48 11.36
CA GLU A 33 -2.15 0.60 12.78
C GLU A 33 -2.57 1.96 13.38
N SER A 34 -2.67 3.00 12.55
CA SER A 34 -3.15 4.33 12.93
C SER A 34 -4.69 4.44 13.00
N GLY A 35 -5.42 3.38 12.69
CA GLY A 35 -6.89 3.33 12.72
C GLY A 35 -7.57 3.79 11.42
N ASP A 36 -6.81 3.96 10.33
CA ASP A 36 -7.37 4.21 9.00
C ASP A 36 -7.78 2.89 8.31
N LYS A 37 -8.74 3.00 7.39
CA LYS A 37 -9.16 1.88 6.53
C LYS A 37 -8.27 1.82 5.31
N VAL A 38 -7.71 0.65 5.03
CA VAL A 38 -6.80 0.46 3.89
C VAL A 38 -7.43 -0.46 2.86
N ARG A 39 -7.28 -0.10 1.59
CA ARG A 39 -7.64 -0.90 0.41
C ARG A 39 -6.41 -1.00 -0.47
N ILE A 40 -6.13 -2.19 -0.98
CA ILE A 40 -5.01 -2.42 -1.91
C ILE A 40 -5.60 -2.89 -3.24
N PHE A 41 -5.11 -2.32 -4.33
CA PHE A 41 -5.42 -2.75 -5.69
C PHE A 41 -4.11 -3.05 -6.43
N LEU A 42 -3.97 -4.29 -6.88
CA LEU A 42 -2.81 -4.75 -7.63
C LEU A 42 -3.10 -4.64 -9.12
N ILE A 43 -2.16 -4.11 -9.87
CA ILE A 43 -2.26 -3.90 -11.32
C ILE A 43 -0.92 -4.17 -12.01
N ASN A 44 -0.94 -4.51 -13.30
CA ASN A 44 0.23 -4.81 -14.10
C ASN A 44 1.08 -5.94 -13.49
N ALA A 45 2.33 -5.66 -13.13
CA ALA A 45 3.26 -6.60 -12.53
C ALA A 45 3.33 -6.49 -11.00
N GLY A 46 2.44 -5.68 -10.39
CA GLY A 46 2.33 -5.49 -8.94
C GLY A 46 1.44 -6.53 -8.27
#